data_AF-A0A6H1JQY2-F1
#
_entry.id   AF-A0A6H1JQY2-F1
#
_cell.length_a   1.000
_cell.length_b   1.000
_cell.length_c   1.000
_cell.angle_alpha   90.00
_cell.angle_beta   90.00
_cell.angle_gamma   90.00
#
_symmetry.space_group_name_H-M   'P 1'
#
loop_
_entity.id
_entity.type
_entity.pdbx_description
1 polymer ?
#
loop_
_entity_poly.entity_id
_entity_poly.type
_entity_poly.pdbx_seq_one_letter_code
_entity_poly.pdbx_strand_id
1 'polypeptide(L)' 'MEHPLVVGIDGSDSAFRALEWAADEAALHGLPLRVVYASR' A
#
# COMPACT_ATOMS: atom_id res chain seq x y z
N MET A 1 -15.90 1.89 -12.00
CA MET A 1 -14.92 0.89 -11.54
C MET A 1 -14.04 1.58 -10.52
N GLU A 2 -13.99 1.07 -9.30
CA GLU A 2 -13.08 1.61 -8.28
C GLU A 2 -11.65 1.16 -8.60
N HIS A 3 -10.70 2.09 -8.60
CA HIS A 3 -9.29 1.78 -8.81
C HIS A 3 -8.65 1.43 -7.47
N PRO A 4 -7.85 0.37 -7.39
CA PRO A 4 -7.18 0.03 -6.14
C PRO A 4 -6.16 1.10 -5.76
N LEU A 5 -6.00 1.34 -4.45
CA LEU A 5 -4.84 2.07 -3.95
C LEU A 5 -3.63 1.15 -4.05
N VAL A 6 -2.56 1.62 -4.70
CA VAL A 6 -1.36 0.81 -4.93
C VAL A 6 -0.22 1.35 -4.07
N VAL A 7 0.43 0.47 -3.31
CA VAL A 7 1.62 0.78 -2.54
C VAL A 7 2.77 -0.14 -2.95
N GLY A 8 3.93 0.45 -3.21
CA GLY A 8 5.18 -0.26 -3.48
C GLY A 8 5.99 -0.44 -2.21
N ILE A 9 6.54 -1.62 -1.98
CA ILE A 9 7.41 -1.92 -0.86
C ILE A 9 8.71 -2.59 -1.34
N ASP A 10 9.83 -2.24 -0.71
CA ASP A 10 11.17 -2.78 -1.00
C ASP A 10 11.80 -3.51 0.21
N GLY A 11 11.05 -3.63 1.31
CA GLY A 11 11.50 -4.24 2.56
C GLY A 11 12.23 -3.30 3.52
N SER A 12 12.38 -2.02 3.17
CA SER A 12 12.89 -1.00 4.09
C SER A 12 11.87 -0.65 5.19
N ASP A 13 12.34 -0.17 6.35
CA ASP A 13 11.47 0.35 7.40
C ASP A 13 10.56 1.48 6.91
N SER A 14 11.06 2.31 5.99
CA SER A 14 10.27 3.35 5.34
C SER A 14 9.14 2.79 4.48
N ALA A 15 9.37 1.68 3.79
CA ALA A 15 8.33 1.01 3.00
C ALA A 15 7.24 0.43 3.90
N PHE A 16 7.57 -0.07 5.10
CA PHE A 16 6.55 -0.53 6.05
C PHE A 16 5.69 0.62 6.59
N ARG A 17 6.26 1.79 6.86
CA ARG A 17 5.46 2.97 7.21
C ARG A 17 4.53 3.42 6.08
N ALA A 18 4.99 3.34 4.83
CA ALA A 18 4.13 3.62 3.67
C ALA A 18 2.99 2.59 3.55
N LEU A 19 3.25 1.32 3.87
CA LEU A 19 2.24 0.27 3.89
C LEU A 19 1.18 0.49 4.99
N GLU A 20 1.60 0.90 6.19
CA GLU A 20 0.68 1.24 7.29
C GLU A 20 -0.26 2.37 6.87
N TRP A 21 0.28 3.47 6.35
CA TRP A 21 -0.52 4.59 5.86
C TRP A 21 -1.49 4.16 4.73
N ALA A 22 -1.00 3.37 3.78
CA ALA A 22 -1.81 2.90 2.65
C ALA A 22 -2.97 2.00 3.10
N ALA A 23 -2.78 1.20 4.15
CA ALA A 23 -3.84 0.38 4.74
C ALA A 23 -4.93 1.23 5.39
N ASP A 24 -4.55 2.24 6.18
CA ASP A 24 -5.49 3.17 6.80
C ASP A 24 -6.28 3.95 5.74
N GLU A 25 -5.61 4.43 4.70
CA GLU A 25 -6.23 5.20 3.62
C GLU A 25 -7.20 4.34 2.79
N ALA A 26 -6.81 3.10 2.45
CA ALA A 26 -7.68 2.17 1.74
C ALA A 26 -8.94 1.83 2.56
N ALA A 27 -8.80 1.65 3.88
CA ALA A 27 -9.92 1.40 4.78
C ALA A 27 -10.86 2.62 4.89
N LEU A 28 -10.30 3.82 5.02
CA LEU A 28 -11.06 5.07 5.09
C LEU A 28 -11.92 5.30 3.85
N HIS A 29 -11.39 4.95 2.68
CA HIS A 29 -12.05 5.16 1.39
C HIS A 29 -12.82 3.94 0.86
N GLY A 30 -12.80 2.81 1.57
CA GLY A 30 -13.42 1.56 1.11
C GLY A 30 -12.81 0.99 -0.18
N LEU A 31 -11.54 1.30 -0.45
CA LEU A 31 -10.85 0.89 -1.67
C LEU A 31 -10.09 -0.42 -1.48
N PRO A 32 -9.99 -1.28 -2.52
CA PRO A 32 -9.06 -2.39 -2.49
C PRO A 32 -7.61 -1.90 -2.40
N LEU A 33 -6.81 -2.49 -1.50
CA LEU A 33 -5.37 -2.24 -1.41
C LEU A 33 -4.59 -3.26 -2.23
N ARG A 34 -3.72 -2.79 -3.14
CA ARG A 34 -2.75 -3.63 -3.86
C ARG A 34 -1.34 -3.31 -3.41
N VAL A 35 -0.67 -4.30 -2.85
CA VAL A 35 0.74 -4.22 -2.43
C VAL A 35 1.61 -4.82 -3.53
N VAL A 36 2.66 -4.10 -3.93
CA VAL A 36 3.67 -4.56 -4.89
C VAL A 36 5.02 -4.62 -4.19
N TYR A 37 5.63 -5.80 -4.15
CA TYR A 37 6.97 -5.99 -3.61
C TYR A 37 8.01 -6.03 -4.73
N ALA A 38 9.07 -5.23 -4.59
CA ALA A 38 10.22 -5.26 -5.48
C ALA A 38 11.48 -5.57 -4.67
N SER A 39 12.14 -6.67 -5.02
CA SER A 39 13.46 -7.03 -4.53
C SER A 39 14.44 -7.11 -5.70
N ARG A 40 15.73 -7.01 -5.40
CA ARG A 40 16.79 -7.24 -6.38
C ARG A 40 16.96 -8.72 -6.70
#